data_AF-A0A1B9ET73-F1
#
_entry.id   AF-A0A1B9ET73-F1
#
_cell.length_a   1.000
_cell.length_b   1.000
_cell.length_c   1.000
_cell.angle_alpha   90.00
_cell.angle_beta   90.00
_cell.angle_gamma   90.00
#
_symmetry.space_group_name_H-M   'P 1'
#
loop_
_entity.id
_entity.type
_entity.pdbx_description
1 polymer ?
#
loop_
_entity_poly.entity_id
_entity_poly.type
_entity_poly.pdbx_seq_one_letter_code
_entity_poly.pdbx_strand_id
1 'polypeptide(L)'
;MKRKRMSAVVTLLATGLAVSPAVAAPTTAEAKARVGADWAKQSITFTAAPGQVNDLHVVPMDQGDGVRRIGFRDSVPLQPGDHCAYLEPGVETYVVCELPTDSARPDRIDVFLGDGDDEIATSDPGVATVSGGPGDDMLHGEAGDDVIVGGSGKDTVEGGPGRNITLP
;
A
#
# COMPACT_ATOMS: atom_id res chain seq x y z
N MET A 1 -35.50 -44.67 77.89
CA MET A 1 -34.85 -43.53 77.22
C MET A 1 -34.15 -44.04 75.95
N LYS A 2 -34.68 -43.76 74.75
CA LYS A 2 -34.05 -44.11 73.46
C LYS A 2 -33.51 -42.82 72.82
N ARG A 3 -32.19 -42.70 72.64
CA ARG A 3 -31.56 -41.56 71.94
C ARG A 3 -31.47 -41.89 70.44
N LYS A 4 -32.23 -41.17 69.61
CA LYS A 4 -32.13 -41.22 68.14
C LYS A 4 -30.88 -40.46 67.69
N ARG A 5 -30.06 -41.06 66.83
CA ARG A 5 -28.95 -40.41 66.11
C ARG A 5 -29.54 -39.63 64.93
N MET A 6 -29.27 -38.32 64.85
CA MET A 6 -29.57 -37.49 63.68
C MET A 6 -28.28 -37.33 62.88
N SER A 7 -28.23 -37.89 61.66
CA SER A 7 -27.21 -37.58 60.67
C SER A 7 -27.56 -36.26 59.99
N ALA A 8 -26.68 -35.26 60.10
CA ALA A 8 -26.75 -34.03 59.32
C ALA A 8 -26.08 -34.27 57.96
N VAL A 9 -26.86 -34.15 56.89
CA VAL A 9 -26.36 -34.15 55.51
C VAL A 9 -25.91 -32.72 55.19
N VAL A 10 -24.61 -32.52 54.99
CA VAL A 10 -24.03 -31.25 54.56
C VAL A 10 -23.99 -31.24 53.04
N THR A 11 -24.78 -30.37 52.41
CA THR A 11 -24.80 -30.17 50.96
C THR A 11 -23.75 -29.10 50.61
N LEU A 12 -22.65 -29.48 49.96
CA LEU A 12 -21.71 -28.51 49.37
C LEU A 12 -22.29 -27.96 48.07
N LEU A 13 -22.55 -26.64 48.02
CA LEU A 13 -22.80 -25.91 46.78
C LEU A 13 -21.44 -25.62 46.12
N ALA A 14 -21.14 -26.27 45.00
CA ALA A 14 -20.04 -25.89 44.12
C ALA A 14 -20.50 -24.73 43.22
N THR A 15 -19.96 -23.53 43.44
CA THR A 15 -20.12 -22.40 42.51
C THR A 15 -19.19 -22.60 41.32
N GLY A 16 -19.74 -23.00 40.17
CA GLY A 16 -19.01 -23.04 38.91
C GLY A 16 -18.75 -21.63 38.40
N LEU A 17 -17.48 -21.23 38.25
CA LEU A 17 -17.11 -20.07 37.45
C LEU A 17 -17.19 -20.47 35.97
N ALA A 18 -18.18 -19.92 35.26
CA ALA A 18 -18.26 -20.02 33.82
C ALA A 18 -17.20 -19.09 33.20
N VAL A 19 -16.10 -19.66 32.71
CA VAL A 19 -15.17 -18.96 31.82
C VAL A 19 -15.86 -18.83 30.47
N SER A 20 -16.33 -17.63 30.12
CA SER A 20 -16.86 -17.38 28.78
C SER A 20 -15.68 -17.36 27.79
N PRO A 21 -15.79 -18.03 26.63
CA PRO A 21 -14.76 -17.93 25.60
C PRO A 21 -14.76 -16.50 25.05
N ALA A 22 -13.62 -15.82 25.17
CA ALA A 22 -13.40 -14.55 24.49
C ALA A 22 -13.43 -14.80 22.97
N VAL A 23 -14.50 -14.38 22.31
CA VAL A 23 -14.56 -14.32 20.85
C VAL A 23 -13.58 -13.22 20.44
N ALA A 24 -12.47 -13.60 19.81
CA ALA A 24 -11.56 -12.65 19.19
C ALA A 24 -12.37 -11.88 18.13
N ALA A 25 -12.47 -10.56 18.29
CA ALA A 25 -13.03 -9.70 17.25
C ALA A 25 -12.17 -9.86 15.99
N PRO A 26 -12.77 -9.87 14.77
CA PRO A 26 -11.99 -9.87 13.56
C PRO A 26 -11.11 -8.61 13.57
N THR A 27 -9.80 -8.80 13.64
CA THR A 27 -8.84 -7.75 13.32
C THR A 27 -9.10 -7.40 11.87
N THR A 28 -9.70 -6.22 11.61
CA THR A 28 -9.77 -5.67 10.26
C THR A 28 -8.34 -5.62 9.74
N ALA A 29 -8.04 -6.43 8.73
CA ALA A 29 -6.75 -6.36 8.07
C ALA A 29 -6.55 -4.91 7.62
N GLU A 30 -5.42 -4.33 8.01
CA GLU A 30 -5.06 -2.97 7.67
C GLU A 30 -5.07 -2.82 6.14
N ALA A 31 -5.68 -1.74 5.65
CA ALA A 31 -5.79 -1.52 4.22
C ALA A 31 -4.38 -1.31 3.64
N LYS A 32 -4.08 -1.98 2.53
CA LYS A 32 -2.80 -1.88 1.82
C LYS A 32 -2.93 -0.97 0.61
N ALA A 33 -1.89 -0.18 0.34
CA ALA A 33 -1.68 0.46 -0.94
C ALA A 33 -1.78 -0.56 -2.07
N ARG A 34 -2.27 -0.15 -3.23
CA ARG A 34 -2.48 -1.02 -4.39
C ARG A 34 -1.68 -0.53 -5.58
N VAL A 35 -1.11 -1.47 -6.33
CA VAL A 35 -0.49 -1.17 -7.62
C VAL A 35 -0.91 -2.20 -8.66
N GLY A 36 -1.33 -1.73 -9.83
CA GLY A 36 -1.82 -2.58 -10.92
C GLY A 36 -1.51 -1.99 -12.29
N ALA A 37 -1.26 -2.86 -13.27
CA ALA A 37 -1.04 -2.47 -14.65
C ALA A 37 -2.24 -2.83 -15.54
N ASP A 38 -2.64 -1.88 -16.39
CA ASP A 38 -3.63 -2.07 -17.45
C ASP A 38 -2.89 -2.13 -18.80
N TRP A 39 -2.70 -3.35 -19.30
CA TRP A 39 -2.01 -3.58 -20.57
C TRP A 39 -2.75 -3.00 -21.78
N ALA A 40 -4.08 -2.94 -21.75
CA ALA A 40 -4.86 -2.39 -22.86
C ALA A 40 -4.71 -0.87 -22.96
N LYS A 41 -4.45 -0.20 -21.83
CA LYS A 41 -4.16 1.23 -21.76
C LYS A 41 -2.67 1.57 -21.76
N GLN A 42 -1.81 0.57 -21.53
CA GLN A 42 -0.37 0.74 -21.29
C GLN A 42 -0.10 1.71 -20.14
N SER A 43 -0.74 1.42 -19.00
CA SER A 43 -0.65 2.28 -17.82
C SER A 43 -0.51 1.50 -16.54
N ILE A 44 0.16 2.07 -15.54
CA ILE A 44 0.19 1.57 -14.17
C ILE A 44 -0.47 2.60 -13.27
N THR A 45 -1.18 2.14 -12.25
CA THR A 45 -1.72 3.02 -11.20
C THR A 45 -1.29 2.51 -9.83
N PHE A 46 -0.66 3.39 -9.06
CA PHE A 46 -0.43 3.22 -7.62
C PHE A 46 -1.45 4.04 -6.84
N THR A 47 -2.02 3.47 -5.78
CA THR A 47 -2.95 4.17 -4.88
C THR A 47 -2.70 3.74 -3.46
N ALA A 48 -2.25 4.67 -2.62
CA ALA A 48 -2.10 4.45 -1.19
C ALA A 48 -3.44 4.11 -0.52
N ALA A 49 -3.36 3.40 0.61
CA ALA A 49 -4.52 3.23 1.46
C ALA A 49 -4.63 4.39 2.47
N PRO A 50 -5.85 4.69 2.96
CA PRO A 50 -6.05 5.77 3.91
C PRO A 50 -5.21 5.63 5.18
N GLY A 51 -4.60 6.73 5.60
CA GLY A 51 -3.78 6.83 6.81
C GLY A 51 -2.40 6.18 6.71
N GLN A 52 -1.96 5.80 5.51
CA GLN A 52 -0.59 5.33 5.30
C GLN A 52 0.35 6.52 5.11
N VAL A 53 1.56 6.42 5.67
CA VAL A 53 2.67 7.29 5.30
C VAL A 53 3.59 6.47 4.42
N ASN A 54 3.71 6.84 3.16
CA ASN A 54 4.39 6.10 2.12
C ASN A 54 5.79 6.67 1.89
N ASP A 55 6.73 5.79 1.57
CA ASP A 55 8.09 6.14 1.12
C ASP A 55 8.33 5.36 -0.17
N LEU A 56 7.75 5.87 -1.25
CA LEU A 56 7.59 5.15 -2.51
C LEU A 56 8.77 5.40 -3.45
N HIS A 57 9.44 4.33 -3.82
CA HIS A 57 10.46 4.32 -4.86
C HIS A 57 9.95 3.60 -6.10
N VAL A 58 9.90 4.30 -7.23
CA VAL A 58 9.54 3.76 -8.55
C VAL A 58 10.79 3.60 -9.39
N VAL A 59 11.13 2.37 -9.78
CA VAL A 59 12.41 2.04 -10.44
C VAL A 59 12.21 1.18 -11.69
N PRO A 60 12.82 1.55 -12.84
CA PRO A 60 12.82 0.70 -14.01
C PRO A 60 13.71 -0.54 -13.76
N MET A 61 13.22 -1.71 -14.15
CA MET A 61 13.87 -3.01 -13.94
C MET A 61 14.02 -3.81 -15.24
N ASP A 62 13.90 -3.16 -16.39
CA ASP A 62 13.83 -3.80 -17.71
C ASP A 62 14.98 -4.78 -17.96
N GLN A 63 14.63 -6.01 -18.34
CA GLN A 63 15.58 -7.08 -18.66
C GLN A 63 15.56 -7.52 -20.13
N GLY A 64 14.71 -6.91 -20.97
CA GLY A 64 14.68 -7.14 -22.42
C GLY A 64 13.93 -8.41 -22.86
N ASP A 65 12.94 -8.86 -22.10
CA ASP A 65 12.16 -10.08 -22.31
C ASP A 65 10.79 -9.85 -22.97
N GLY A 66 10.63 -8.75 -23.71
CA GLY A 66 9.39 -8.39 -24.41
C GLY A 66 8.35 -7.71 -23.52
N VAL A 67 8.61 -7.62 -22.22
CA VAL A 67 7.89 -6.77 -21.27
C VAL A 67 8.83 -5.75 -20.67
N ARG A 68 8.24 -4.63 -20.26
CA ARG A 68 8.87 -3.61 -19.46
C ARG A 68 8.53 -3.89 -18.00
N ARG A 69 9.53 -3.97 -17.12
CA ARG A 69 9.33 -4.24 -15.68
C ARG A 69 9.59 -2.97 -14.88
N ILE A 70 8.65 -2.61 -14.04
CA ILE A 70 8.73 -1.43 -13.18
C ILE A 70 8.50 -1.87 -11.74
N GLY A 71 9.48 -1.58 -10.89
CA GLY A 71 9.46 -1.88 -9.48
C GLY A 71 8.85 -0.73 -8.66
N PHE A 72 7.98 -1.08 -7.72
CA PHE A 72 7.37 -0.21 -6.73
C PHE A 72 7.77 -0.73 -5.35
N ARG A 73 8.67 0.00 -4.69
CA ARG A 73 9.14 -0.31 -3.33
C ARG A 73 8.62 0.74 -2.37
N ASP A 74 8.06 0.32 -1.25
CA ASP A 74 7.48 1.22 -0.26
C ASP A 74 7.95 0.84 1.17
N SER A 75 7.72 1.70 2.14
CA SER A 75 7.86 1.40 3.57
C SER A 75 6.66 0.62 4.11
N VAL A 76 5.48 0.79 3.51
CA VAL A 76 4.24 0.10 3.89
C VAL A 76 3.91 -1.09 2.97
N PRO A 77 3.15 -2.11 3.45
CA PRO A 77 2.78 -3.24 2.61
C PRO A 77 1.91 -2.84 1.42
N LEU A 78 2.28 -3.37 0.26
CA LEU A 78 1.60 -3.21 -1.02
C LEU A 78 0.74 -4.43 -1.32
N GLN A 79 -0.32 -4.21 -2.10
CA GLN A 79 -1.15 -5.25 -2.66
C GLN A 79 -1.04 -5.22 -4.19
N PRO A 80 -0.40 -6.23 -4.81
CA PRO A 80 -0.35 -6.33 -6.26
C PRO A 80 -1.75 -6.55 -6.83
N GLY A 81 -2.02 -5.85 -7.93
CA GLY A 81 -3.18 -6.01 -8.79
C GLY A 81 -2.80 -6.71 -10.10
N ASP A 82 -3.59 -6.45 -11.15
CA ASP A 82 -3.39 -7.08 -12.46
C ASP A 82 -1.99 -6.80 -13.01
N HIS A 83 -1.36 -7.84 -13.59
CA HIS A 83 -0.02 -7.78 -14.18
C HIS A 83 1.08 -7.29 -13.24
N CYS A 84 0.87 -7.43 -11.93
CA CYS A 84 1.86 -7.13 -10.91
C CYS A 84 2.03 -8.31 -9.96
N ALA A 85 3.23 -8.49 -9.42
CA ALA A 85 3.54 -9.51 -8.43
C ALA A 85 4.61 -9.02 -7.46
N TYR A 86 4.66 -9.60 -6.26
CA TYR A 86 5.79 -9.34 -5.36
C TYR A 86 7.10 -9.78 -6.02
N LEU A 87 8.14 -8.96 -5.90
CA LEU A 87 9.47 -9.31 -6.44
C LEU A 87 10.01 -10.58 -5.77
N GLU A 88 9.88 -10.64 -4.45
CA GLU A 88 10.30 -11.77 -3.63
C GLU A 88 9.12 -12.26 -2.78
N PRO A 89 8.85 -13.58 -2.73
CA PRO A 89 7.78 -14.12 -1.89
C PRO A 89 7.97 -13.73 -0.42
N GLY A 90 6.95 -13.11 0.17
CA GLY A 90 6.96 -12.65 1.56
C GLY A 90 7.51 -11.24 1.77
N VAL A 91 8.06 -10.61 0.74
CA VAL A 91 8.42 -9.18 0.76
C VAL A 91 7.25 -8.38 0.21
N GLU A 92 6.29 -8.06 1.09
CA GLU A 92 5.06 -7.37 0.70
C GLU A 92 5.26 -5.88 0.41
N THR A 93 6.44 -5.34 0.62
CA THR A 93 6.78 -3.93 0.38
C THR A 93 7.41 -3.69 -0.99
N TYR A 94 7.54 -4.72 -1.82
CA TYR A 94 8.14 -4.59 -3.15
C TYR A 94 7.35 -5.36 -4.20
N VAL A 95 6.64 -4.63 -5.05
CA VAL A 95 5.86 -5.18 -6.16
C VAL A 95 6.49 -4.76 -7.49
N VAL A 96 6.54 -5.68 -8.44
CA VAL A 96 6.94 -5.41 -9.83
C VAL A 96 5.72 -5.55 -10.72
N CYS A 97 5.50 -4.54 -11.56
CA CYS A 97 4.48 -4.53 -12.58
C CYS A 97 5.10 -4.67 -13.97
N GLU A 98 4.37 -5.32 -14.87
CA GLU A 98 4.79 -5.50 -16.25
C GLU A 98 3.92 -4.64 -17.19
N LEU A 99 4.53 -4.02 -18.19
CA LEU A 99 3.87 -3.37 -19.32
C LEU A 99 4.34 -3.99 -20.65
N PRO A 100 3.49 -4.06 -21.68
CA PRO A 100 3.90 -4.58 -22.98
C PRO A 100 4.82 -3.60 -23.70
N THR A 101 5.88 -4.09 -24.35
CA THR A 101 6.85 -3.24 -25.09
C THR A 101 6.51 -3.05 -26.57
N ASP A 102 5.51 -3.76 -27.08
CA ASP A 102 5.10 -3.75 -28.49
C ASP A 102 4.00 -2.71 -28.79
N SER A 103 3.59 -1.94 -27.79
CA SER A 103 2.54 -0.94 -27.95
C SER A 103 3.11 0.40 -28.42
N ALA A 104 2.32 1.08 -29.27
CA ALA A 104 2.66 2.39 -29.84
C ALA A 104 2.32 3.56 -28.91
N ARG A 105 1.71 3.30 -27.75
CA ARG A 105 1.41 4.34 -26.76
C ARG A 105 2.66 4.56 -25.88
N PRO A 106 2.85 5.76 -25.32
CA PRO A 106 3.82 5.92 -24.24
C PRO A 106 3.29 5.22 -22.99
N ASP A 107 4.21 4.74 -22.15
CA ASP A 107 3.84 4.29 -20.82
C ASP A 107 3.28 5.46 -20.00
N ARG A 108 2.30 5.15 -19.16
CA ARG A 108 1.71 6.15 -18.26
C ARG A 108 1.52 5.58 -16.87
N ILE A 109 2.33 6.04 -15.94
CA ILE A 109 2.27 5.64 -14.53
C ILE A 109 1.69 6.82 -13.74
N ASP A 110 0.55 6.56 -13.09
CA ASP A 110 -0.13 7.53 -12.22
C ASP A 110 0.03 7.09 -10.76
N VAL A 111 0.50 7.98 -9.91
CA VAL A 111 0.74 7.74 -8.48
C VAL A 111 -0.14 8.64 -7.63
N PHE A 112 -0.88 8.05 -6.70
CA PHE A 112 -1.72 8.73 -5.72
C PHE A 112 -1.29 8.32 -4.31
N LEU A 113 -0.61 9.22 -3.58
CA LEU A 113 -0.01 8.95 -2.26
C LEU A 113 -1.01 9.13 -1.11
N GLY A 114 -2.08 9.90 -1.32
CA GLY A 114 -3.23 9.85 -0.44
C GLY A 114 -3.14 10.89 0.67
N ASP A 115 -3.24 10.47 1.92
CA ASP A 115 -3.15 11.33 3.10
C ASP A 115 -1.96 10.92 3.97
N GLY A 116 -1.32 11.88 4.61
CA GLY A 116 -0.10 11.64 5.38
C GLY A 116 1.06 12.43 4.79
N ASP A 117 2.18 12.49 5.52
CA ASP A 117 3.39 13.18 5.04
C ASP A 117 4.19 12.20 4.18
N ASP A 118 3.88 12.13 2.88
CA ASP A 118 4.39 11.10 1.99
C ASP A 118 5.70 11.51 1.27
N GLU A 119 6.51 10.52 0.93
CA GLU A 119 7.70 10.69 0.08
C GLU A 119 7.59 9.82 -1.16
N ILE A 120 8.00 10.38 -2.31
CA ILE A 120 8.21 9.62 -3.54
C ILE A 120 9.51 10.04 -4.22
N ALA A 121 10.27 9.04 -4.65
CA ALA A 121 11.36 9.19 -5.59
C ALA A 121 11.17 8.24 -6.77
N THR A 122 10.92 8.80 -7.96
CA THR A 122 10.91 8.01 -9.20
C THR A 122 12.24 8.14 -9.93
N SER A 123 12.61 7.06 -10.63
CA SER A 123 13.65 7.05 -11.67
C SER A 123 13.12 6.52 -13.00
N ASP A 124 11.80 6.39 -13.09
CA ASP A 124 11.09 5.83 -14.22
C ASP A 124 10.47 6.97 -15.06
N PRO A 125 10.87 7.12 -16.33
CA PRO A 125 10.38 8.19 -17.19
C PRO A 125 8.93 8.01 -17.66
N GLY A 126 8.31 6.87 -17.31
CA GLY A 126 6.89 6.61 -17.56
C GLY A 126 5.96 7.18 -16.49
N VAL A 127 6.50 7.68 -15.37
CA VAL A 127 5.70 8.42 -14.38
C VAL A 127 5.21 9.70 -14.99
N ALA A 128 3.89 9.83 -15.14
CA ALA A 128 3.26 10.96 -15.79
C ALA A 128 2.50 11.85 -14.81
N THR A 129 1.98 11.25 -13.73
CA THR A 129 1.22 11.97 -12.71
C THR A 129 1.65 11.53 -11.33
N VAL A 130 1.91 12.50 -10.45
CA VAL A 130 2.09 12.28 -9.01
C VAL A 130 1.16 13.22 -8.27
N SER A 131 0.36 12.68 -7.36
CA SER A 131 -0.47 13.44 -6.43
C SER A 131 -0.08 13.05 -5.01
N GLY A 132 0.46 14.01 -4.24
CA GLY A 132 0.74 13.87 -2.82
C GLY A 132 -0.58 13.71 -2.05
N GLY A 133 -1.33 14.80 -1.95
CA GLY A 133 -2.63 14.86 -1.31
C GLY A 133 -2.56 15.74 -0.05
N PRO A 134 -3.29 15.42 1.03
CA PRO A 134 -3.13 16.14 2.29
C PRO A 134 -1.92 15.65 3.09
N GLY A 135 -1.02 16.57 3.45
CA GLY A 135 0.22 16.25 4.16
C GLY A 135 1.32 17.25 3.83
N ASP A 136 2.45 17.19 4.54
CA ASP A 136 3.66 17.88 4.10
C ASP A 136 4.51 16.89 3.27
N ASP A 137 4.34 16.90 1.94
CA ASP A 137 4.87 15.86 1.05
C ASP A 137 6.25 16.19 0.44
N MET A 138 7.03 15.16 0.13
CA MET A 138 8.29 15.23 -0.61
C MET A 138 8.19 14.50 -1.95
N LEU A 139 8.00 15.24 -3.04
CA LEU A 139 7.70 14.69 -4.36
C LEU A 139 8.87 14.91 -5.34
N HIS A 140 9.65 13.85 -5.58
CA HIS A 140 10.78 13.86 -6.51
C HIS A 140 10.45 13.06 -7.79
N GLY A 141 10.19 13.80 -8.87
CA GLY A 141 10.06 13.32 -10.25
C GLY A 141 11.41 13.02 -10.91
N GLU A 142 11.38 12.47 -12.13
CA GLU A 142 12.58 12.23 -12.93
C GLU A 142 12.49 12.91 -14.29
N ALA A 143 12.98 12.26 -15.35
CA ALA A 143 12.99 12.75 -16.69
C ALA A 143 11.67 12.36 -17.34
N GLY A 144 10.97 13.34 -17.88
CA GLY A 144 9.60 13.10 -18.34
C GLY A 144 8.84 14.41 -18.42
N ASP A 145 7.69 14.38 -19.09
CA ASP A 145 6.75 15.49 -19.01
C ASP A 145 5.73 15.14 -17.93
N ASP A 146 6.02 15.58 -16.69
CA ASP A 146 5.32 15.14 -15.50
C ASP A 146 4.30 16.19 -15.03
N VAL A 147 3.19 15.72 -14.47
CA VAL A 147 2.26 16.54 -13.69
C VAL A 147 2.38 16.13 -12.23
N ILE A 148 2.97 17.01 -11.41
CA ILE A 148 3.17 16.74 -9.97
C ILE A 148 2.36 17.75 -9.17
N VAL A 149 1.47 17.25 -8.32
CA VAL A 149 0.62 18.04 -7.44
C VAL A 149 0.94 17.63 -6.00
N GLY A 150 1.46 18.58 -5.21
CA GLY A 150 1.66 18.45 -3.77
C GLY A 150 0.32 18.20 -3.10
N GLY A 151 -0.53 19.22 -3.05
CA GLY A 151 -1.90 19.09 -2.59
C GLY A 151 -2.17 20.10 -1.50
N SER A 152 -2.47 19.66 -0.29
CA SER A 152 -2.66 20.57 0.84
C SER A 152 -1.64 20.30 1.93
N GLY A 153 -0.81 21.30 2.21
CA GLY A 153 0.20 21.24 3.25
C GLY A 153 1.41 22.05 2.80
N LYS A 154 2.60 21.69 3.28
CA LYS A 154 3.86 22.30 2.88
C LYS A 154 4.69 21.32 2.07
N ASP A 155 4.41 21.30 0.78
CA ASP A 155 5.01 20.32 -0.12
C ASP A 155 6.34 20.81 -0.69
N THR A 156 7.26 19.87 -0.84
CA THR A 156 8.51 20.05 -1.60
C THR A 156 8.38 19.27 -2.90
N VAL A 157 8.29 19.98 -4.02
CA VAL A 157 8.11 19.37 -5.34
C VAL A 157 9.33 19.66 -6.22
N GLU A 158 9.97 18.58 -6.68
CA GLU A 158 11.05 18.62 -7.67
C GLU A 158 10.67 17.74 -8.85
N GLY A 159 10.35 18.33 -10.00
CA GLY A 159 9.89 17.57 -11.17
C GLY A 159 10.98 16.90 -11.99
N GLY A 160 12.27 17.03 -11.64
CA GLY A 160 13.36 16.52 -12.49
C GLY A 160 13.44 17.20 -13.88
N PRO A 161 14.25 16.65 -14.80
CA PRO A 161 14.46 17.22 -16.13
C PRO A 161 13.29 16.95 -17.11
N GLY A 162 12.60 18.00 -17.57
CA GLY A 162 11.54 17.84 -18.58
C GLY A 162 10.57 19.01 -18.59
N ARG A 163 9.44 18.92 -19.30
CA ARG A 163 8.41 19.96 -19.29
C ARG A 163 7.35 19.63 -18.25
N ASN A 164 7.66 19.97 -17.02
CA ASN A 164 6.83 19.62 -15.88
C ASN A 164 5.81 20.71 -15.53
N ILE A 165 4.65 20.28 -15.04
CA ILE A 165 3.67 21.14 -14.37
C ILE A 165 3.70 20.75 -12.90
N THR A 166 4.25 21.63 -12.06
CA THR A 166 4.29 21.43 -10.61
C THR A 166 3.33 22.38 -9.93
N LEU A 167 2.46 21.83 -9.07
CA LEU A 167 1.55 22.58 -8.22
C LEU A 167 1.85 22.21 -6.77
N PRO A 168 2.52 23.09 -6.00
CA PRO A 168 2.67 22.90 -4.57
C PRO A 168 1.36 23.19 -3.82
#